data_AF-A0A4P9Z4B9-F1
#
_entry.id   AF-A0A4P9Z4B9-F1
#
_cell.length_a   1.000
_cell.length_b   1.000
_cell.length_c   1.000
_cell.angle_alpha   90.00
_cell.angle_beta   90.00
_cell.angle_gamma   90.00
#
_symmetry.space_group_name_H-M   'P 1'
#
loop_
_entity.id
_entity.type
_entity.pdbx_description
1 polymer ?
#
loop_
_entity_poly.entity_id
_entity_poly.type
_entity_poly.pdbx_seq_one_letter_code
_entity_poly.pdbx_strand_id
1 'polypeptide(L)' 'GTRGGRDQFSWDKVKDDKDRECYLGHSLMAPIGRWQKGRDLLWYTKNKQDSSEEEVRRQRQLEIQAIKEAEADALSEAL' A
#
# COMPACT_ATOMS: atom_id res chain seq x y z
N GLY A 1 16.34 -25.43 2.83
CA GLY A 1 14.87 -25.60 2.91
C GLY A 1 14.28 -24.38 3.56
N THR A 2 13.45 -23.64 2.84
CA THR A 2 12.79 -22.41 3.31
C THR A 2 11.72 -22.76 4.33
N ARG A 3 12.05 -22.53 5.61
CA ARG A 3 11.13 -22.74 6.73
C ARG A 3 10.00 -21.72 6.58
N GLY A 4 8.75 -22.19 6.54
CA GLY A 4 7.56 -21.33 6.49
C GLY A 4 6.94 -21.10 5.11
N GLY A 5 7.32 -21.86 4.07
CA GLY A 5 6.55 -21.90 2.83
C GLY A 5 6.51 -20.57 2.05
N ARG A 6 7.41 -19.62 2.35
CA ARG A 6 7.51 -18.33 1.65
C ARG A 6 7.62 -18.49 0.13
N ASP A 7 8.35 -19.52 -0.31
CA ASP A 7 8.51 -19.85 -1.73
C ASP A 7 7.28 -20.56 -2.33
N GLN A 8 6.34 -21.01 -1.51
CA GLN A 8 5.13 -21.72 -1.93
C GLN A 8 3.91 -20.81 -2.05
N PHE A 9 3.98 -19.61 -1.46
CA PHE A 9 2.91 -18.61 -1.50
C PHE A 9 2.81 -17.96 -2.88
N SER A 10 1.59 -17.89 -3.42
CA SER A 10 1.30 -17.14 -4.64
C SER A 10 -0.12 -16.59 -4.57
N TRP A 11 -0.27 -15.31 -4.92
CA TRP A 11 -1.58 -14.66 -5.00
C TRP A 11 -2.50 -15.28 -6.03
N ASP A 12 -1.95 -15.88 -7.09
CA ASP A 12 -2.76 -16.61 -8.06
C ASP A 12 -3.38 -17.87 -7.45
N LYS A 13 -2.66 -18.57 -6.57
CA LYS A 13 -3.23 -19.70 -5.83
C LYS A 13 -4.28 -19.26 -4.81
N VAL A 14 -4.10 -18.09 -4.19
CA VAL A 14 -5.07 -17.52 -3.24
C VAL A 14 -6.39 -17.18 -3.92
N LYS A 15 -6.40 -16.83 -5.21
CA LYS A 15 -7.65 -16.58 -5.95
C LYS A 15 -8.56 -17.82 -5.97
N ASP A 16 -7.98 -19.00 -6.14
CA ASP A 16 -8.73 -20.25 -6.24
C ASP A 16 -8.95 -20.92 -4.87
N ASP A 17 -8.44 -20.33 -3.79
CA ASP A 17 -8.59 -20.85 -2.43
C ASP A 17 -10.01 -20.62 -1.89
N LYS A 18 -10.54 -21.62 -1.17
CA LYS A 18 -11.83 -21.55 -0.50
C LYS A 18 -11.81 -20.49 0.61
N ASP A 19 -10.69 -20.38 1.31
CA ASP A 19 -10.52 -19.48 2.45
C ASP A 19 -9.78 -18.19 2.06
N ARG A 20 -9.86 -17.79 0.77
CA ARG A 20 -9.18 -16.58 0.24
C ARG A 20 -9.42 -15.32 1.08
N GLU A 21 -10.60 -15.21 1.69
CA GLU A 21 -11.04 -14.05 2.46
C GLU A 21 -10.29 -13.93 3.80
N CYS A 22 -9.68 -15.01 4.27
CA CYS A 22 -8.82 -15.02 5.46
C CYS A 22 -7.41 -14.49 5.18
N TYR A 23 -7.02 -14.27 3.92
CA TYR A 23 -5.72 -13.71 3.58
C TYR A 23 -5.74 -12.18 3.63
N LEU A 24 -4.80 -11.62 4.38
CA LEU A 24 -4.61 -10.16 4.44
C LEU A 24 -4.23 -9.62 3.07
N GLY A 25 -5.05 -8.72 2.53
CA GLY A 25 -4.83 -8.11 1.22
C GLY A 25 -5.49 -8.83 0.04
N HIS A 26 -6.30 -9.88 0.28
CA HIS A 26 -6.98 -10.61 -0.80
C HIS A 26 -7.86 -9.72 -1.70
N SER A 27 -8.45 -8.66 -1.14
CA SER A 27 -9.31 -7.73 -1.87
C SER A 27 -8.58 -6.96 -2.98
N LEU A 28 -7.28 -6.71 -2.78
CA LEU A 28 -6.42 -6.00 -3.74
C LEU A 28 -5.59 -6.95 -4.60
N MET A 29 -5.04 -8.00 -4.00
CA MET A 29 -4.05 -8.87 -4.64
C MET A 29 -4.65 -10.11 -5.30
N ALA A 30 -5.84 -10.53 -4.88
CA ALA A 30 -6.60 -11.65 -5.45
C ALA A 30 -8.06 -11.27 -5.77
N PRO A 31 -8.32 -10.19 -6.54
CA PRO A 31 -9.68 -9.81 -6.92
C PRO A 31 -10.30 -10.84 -7.89
N ILE A 32 -11.58 -11.18 -7.70
CA ILE A 32 -12.30 -12.18 -8.52
C ILE A 32 -13.65 -11.62 -8.95
N GLY A 33 -14.12 -12.04 -10.11
CA GLY A 33 -15.43 -11.66 -10.63
C GLY A 33 -15.39 -10.37 -11.44
N ARG A 34 -16.56 -9.92 -11.89
CA ARG A 34 -16.67 -8.85 -12.90
C ARG A 34 -16.39 -7.44 -12.35
N TRP A 35 -16.48 -7.24 -11.04
CA TRP A 35 -16.32 -5.92 -10.42
C TRP A 35 -14.92 -5.30 -10.63
N GLN A 36 -13.89 -6.14 -10.76
CA GLN A 36 -12.51 -5.69 -10.99
C GLN A 36 -12.27 -5.22 -12.43
N LYS A 37 -13.12 -5.61 -13.39
CA LYS A 37 -12.88 -5.35 -14.81
C LYS A 37 -12.99 -3.85 -15.08
N GLY A 38 -11.92 -3.28 -15.66
CA GLY A 38 -11.86 -1.86 -15.98
C GLY A 38 -11.65 -0.95 -14.77
N ARG A 39 -11.29 -1.51 -13.61
CA ARG A 39 -10.91 -0.75 -12.42
C ARG A 39 -9.42 -0.88 -12.16
N ASP A 40 -8.82 0.23 -11.78
CA ASP A 40 -7.44 0.27 -11.33
C ASP A 40 -7.41 0.25 -9.79
N LEU A 41 -7.24 -0.93 -9.21
CA LEU A 41 -7.25 -1.11 -7.75
C LEU A 41 -6.04 -0.45 -7.07
N LEU A 42 -4.94 -0.28 -7.80
CA LEU A 42 -3.68 0.24 -7.29
C LEU A 42 -3.42 1.69 -7.72
N TRP A 43 -4.48 2.43 -8.09
CA TRP A 43 -4.37 3.81 -8.56
C TRP A 43 -3.62 4.72 -7.56
N TYR A 44 -3.82 4.50 -6.26
CA TYR A 44 -3.19 5.27 -5.18
C TYR A 44 -1.69 5.01 -5.01
N THR A 45 -1.16 3.94 -5.62
CA THR A 45 0.27 3.61 -5.61
C THR A 45 0.98 3.91 -6.92
N LYS A 46 0.26 4.30 -7.98
CA LYS A 46 0.86 4.52 -9.32
C LYS A 46 2.05 5.47 -9.31
N ASN A 47 1.89 6.64 -8.68
CA ASN A 47 2.97 7.63 -8.59
C ASN A 47 4.18 7.14 -7.76
N LYS A 48 3.98 6.14 -6.91
CA LYS A 48 5.02 5.56 -6.04
C LYS A 48 5.78 4.42 -6.70
N GLN A 49 5.25 3.82 -7.77
CA GLN A 49 5.93 2.73 -8.50
C GLN A 49 6.95 3.26 -9.52
N ASP A 50 6.68 4.44 -10.08
CA ASP A 50 7.61 5.11 -11.01
C ASP A 50 8.70 5.92 -10.27
N SER A 51 8.52 6.14 -8.97
CA SER A 51 9.48 6.83 -8.09
C SER A 51 10.38 5.81 -7.40
N SER A 52 11.68 6.07 -7.31
CA SER A 52 12.58 5.20 -6.54
C SER A 52 12.13 5.14 -5.07
N GLU A 53 12.42 4.03 -4.38
CA GLU A 53 12.09 3.91 -2.94
C GLU A 53 12.68 5.06 -2.11
N GLU A 54 13.82 5.61 -2.53
CA GLU A 54 14.45 6.78 -1.91
C GLU A 54 13.65 8.05 -2.14
N GLU A 55 13.14 8.27 -3.36
CA GLU A 55 12.30 9.41 -3.72
C GLU A 55 10.99 9.41 -2.91
N VAL A 56 10.36 8.22 -2.79
CA VAL A 56 9.14 8.05 -1.99
C VAL A 56 9.39 8.31 -0.50
N ARG A 57 10.54 7.90 0.04
CA ARG A 57 10.91 8.18 1.44
C ARG A 57 11.15 9.67 1.67
N ARG A 58 11.85 10.32 0.73
CA ARG A 58 12.14 11.76 0.79
C ARG A 58 10.86 12.59 0.77
N GLN A 59 9.94 12.28 -0.14
CA GLN A 59 8.64 12.95 -0.22
C GLN A 59 7.84 12.82 1.08
N ARG A 60 7.78 11.61 1.67
CA ARG A 60 7.12 11.42 2.98
C ARG A 60 7.76 12.22 4.10
N GLN A 61 9.09 12.32 4.12
CA GLN A 61 9.80 13.13 5.13
C GLN A 61 9.49 14.62 4.97
N LEU A 62 9.45 15.13 3.75
CA LEU A 62 9.09 16.52 3.47
C LEU A 62 7.63 16.82 3.86
N GLU A 63 6.69 15.91 3.55
CA GLU A 63 5.29 16.03 3.98
C GLU A 63 5.17 16.08 5.51
N ILE A 64 5.88 15.20 6.23
CA ILE A 64 5.90 15.18 7.70
C ILE A 64 6.51 16.47 8.27
N GLN A 65 7.57 17.00 7.66
CA GLN A 65 8.19 18.25 8.09
C GLN A 65 7.25 19.43 7.91
N ALA A 66 6.57 19.53 6.75
CA ALA A 66 5.61 20.59 6.49
C ALA A 66 4.43 20.57 7.47
N ILE A 67 3.93 19.38 7.84
CA ILE A 67 2.88 19.25 8.86
C ILE A 67 3.39 19.73 10.22
N LYS A 68 4.60 19.35 10.63
CA LYS A 68 5.17 19.76 11.91
C LYS A 68 5.43 21.26 11.99
N GLU A 69 5.85 21.88 10.89
CA GLU A 69 6.02 23.34 10.82
C GLU A 69 4.67 24.05 10.95
N ALA A 70 3.65 23.60 10.23
CA ALA A 70 2.30 24.15 10.36
C ALA A 70 1.72 23.97 11.78
N GLU A 71 2.00 22.84 12.43
CA GLU A 71 1.62 22.61 13.84
C GLU A 71 2.38 23.54 14.79
N ALA A 72 3.67 23.80 14.56
CA ALA A 72 4.48 24.70 15.38
C ALA A 72 4.05 26.16 15.24
N ASP A 73 3.75 26.61 14.02
CA ASP A 73 3.24 27.96 13.76
C ASP A 73 1.89 28.18 14.46
N ALA A 74 0.97 27.23 14.33
CA ALA A 74 -0.33 27.29 15.01
C ALA A 74 -0.20 27.29 16.56
N LEU A 75 0.78 26.59 17.11
CA LEU A 75 1.07 26.62 18.55
C LEU A 75 1.70 27.94 18.99
N SER A 76 2.47 28.60 18.12
CA SER A 76 3.08 29.91 18.40
C SER A 76 2.06 31.05 18.35
N GLU A 77 1.03 30.94 17.50
CA GLU A 77 -0.06 31.92 17.42
C GLU A 77 -1.02 31.84 18.63
N ALA A 78 -1.03 30.71 19.33
CA ALA A 78 -1.88 30.46 20.49
C ALA A 78 -1.27 30.86 21.85
N LEU A 79 -0.01 31.33 21.87
CA LEU A 79 0.79 31.58 23.08
C LEU A 79 1.13 33.06 23.24
#